data_AF-A0AAV4TDN7-F1
#
_entry.id   AF-A0AAV4TDN7-F1
#
_cell.length_a   1.000
_cell.length_b   1.000
_cell.length_c   1.000
_cell.angle_alpha   90.00
_cell.angle_beta   90.00
_cell.angle_gamma   90.00
#
_symmetry.space_group_name_H-M   'P 1'
#
loop_
_entity.id
_entity.type
_entity.pdbx_description
1 polymer ?
#
loop_
_entity_poly.entity_id
_entity_poly.type
_entity_poly.pdbx_seq_one_letter_code
_entity_poly.pdbx_strand_id
1 'polypeptide(L)'
;MAIMDKGGIKIVPDARTATCVVLLDHSGECLFVIGDMGVHDSLSPEQVEAQRSIMSEAPLVVIDGNVPLKSLDRVFHLCAESKVPGKWMFKFIDSVINV
;
A
#
# COMPACT_ATOMS: atom_id res chain seq x y z
N MET A 1 -12.55 -11.35 -15.73
CA MET A 1 -13.13 -11.95 -14.50
C MET A 1 -12.12 -11.72 -13.39
N ALA A 2 -12.37 -10.81 -12.45
CA ALA A 2 -11.40 -10.51 -11.38
C ALA A 2 -11.72 -11.37 -10.15
N ILE A 3 -10.72 -12.10 -9.65
CA ILE A 3 -10.81 -13.07 -8.55
C ILE A 3 -10.51 -12.41 -7.18
N MET A 4 -10.51 -11.08 -7.13
CA MET A 4 -10.06 -10.30 -5.97
C MET A 4 -11.25 -9.65 -5.26
N ASP A 5 -11.37 -9.89 -3.96
CA ASP A 5 -12.31 -9.18 -3.11
C ASP A 5 -11.93 -7.71 -2.99
N LYS A 6 -12.93 -6.84 -3.10
CA LYS A 6 -12.81 -5.38 -3.06
C LYS A 6 -13.48 -4.76 -1.84
N GLY A 7 -14.02 -5.58 -0.92
CA GLY A 7 -14.72 -5.12 0.28
C GLY A 7 -13.88 -4.19 1.18
N GLY A 8 -12.55 -4.33 1.18
CA GLY A 8 -11.62 -3.47 1.90
C GLY A 8 -11.17 -2.21 1.16
N ILE A 9 -11.63 -1.96 -0.08
CA ILE A 9 -11.24 -0.78 -0.86
C ILE A 9 -12.04 0.45 -0.43
N LYS A 10 -11.34 1.50 0.00
CA LYS A 10 -11.95 2.80 0.33
C LYS A 10 -11.90 3.75 -0.87
N ILE A 11 -13.05 4.37 -1.17
CA ILE A 11 -13.12 5.54 -2.06
C ILE A 11 -12.96 6.80 -1.21
N VAL A 12 -12.03 7.67 -1.58
CA VAL A 12 -11.78 8.94 -0.90
C VAL A 12 -12.40 10.06 -1.73
N PRO A 13 -13.44 10.75 -1.22
CA PRO A 13 -14.04 11.87 -1.93
C PRO A 13 -13.00 12.96 -2.23
N ASP A 14 -13.12 13.57 -3.40
CA ASP A 14 -12.31 14.71 -3.86
C ASP A 14 -10.79 14.45 -3.97
N ALA A 15 -10.34 13.20 -3.78
CA ALA A 15 -8.97 12.78 -4.01
C ALA A 15 -8.77 12.21 -5.43
N ARG A 16 -7.54 12.33 -5.95
CA ARG A 16 -7.13 11.71 -7.21
C ARG A 16 -6.55 10.32 -6.93
N THR A 17 -6.90 9.34 -7.77
CA THR A 17 -6.23 8.02 -7.73
C THR A 17 -4.74 8.20 -8.00
N ALA A 18 -3.90 7.52 -7.22
CA ALA A 18 -2.45 7.57 -7.37
C ALA A 18 -2.04 7.22 -8.81
N THR A 19 -1.18 8.04 -9.39
CA THR A 19 -0.71 7.90 -10.78
C THR A 19 0.80 8.04 -10.82
N CYS A 20 1.46 7.23 -11.64
CA CYS A 20 2.89 7.39 -11.91
C CYS A 20 3.16 7.41 -13.42
N VAL A 21 4.18 8.17 -13.79
CA VAL A 21 4.79 8.17 -15.12
C VAL A 21 6.18 7.59 -14.99
N VAL A 22 6.46 6.54 -15.76
CA VAL A 22 7.76 5.87 -15.80
C VAL A 22 8.39 6.15 -17.15
N LEU A 23 9.56 6.80 -17.16
CA LEU A 23 10.35 6.98 -18.37
C LEU A 23 11.30 5.79 -18.49
N LEU A 24 11.18 5.06 -19.60
CA LEU A 24 12.07 3.98 -19.96
C LEU A 24 12.97 4.40 -21.11
N ASP A 25 14.20 3.91 -21.13
CA ASP A 25 15.08 4.05 -22.28
C ASP A 25 14.78 2.99 -23.36
N HIS A 26 15.51 3.02 -24.48
CA HIS A 26 15.34 2.07 -25.58
C HIS A 26 15.63 0.61 -25.22
N SER A 27 16.39 0.36 -24.15
CA SER A 27 16.68 -0.98 -23.63
C SER A 27 15.64 -1.48 -22.63
N GLY A 28 14.71 -0.62 -22.21
CA GLY A 28 13.70 -0.89 -21.19
C GLY A 28 14.16 -0.57 -19.76
N GLU A 29 15.31 0.09 -19.59
CA GLU A 29 15.81 0.54 -18.29
C GLU A 29 15.00 1.75 -17.81
N CYS A 30 14.65 1.77 -16.52
CA CYS A 30 13.93 2.90 -15.93
C CYS A 30 14.90 4.07 -15.66
N LEU A 31 14.68 5.17 -16.37
CA LEU A 31 15.45 6.39 -16.21
C LEU A 31 14.87 7.27 -15.09
N PHE A 32 13.55 7.46 -15.10
CA PHE A 32 12.86 8.32 -14.14
C PHE A 32 11.47 7.77 -13.79
N VAL A 33 11.03 8.06 -12.58
CA VAL A 33 9.64 7.87 -12.13
C VAL A 33 9.14 9.16 -11.51
N ILE A 34 8.00 9.65 -11.99
CA ILE A 34 7.28 10.78 -11.41
C ILE A 34 5.97 10.24 -10.87
N GLY A 35 5.71 10.43 -9.58
CA GLY A 35 4.52 9.92 -8.91
C GLY A 35 3.68 11.03 -8.29
N ASP A 36 2.38 11.07 -8.61
CA ASP A 36 1.35 11.70 -7.78
C ASP A 36 0.72 10.60 -6.91
N MET A 37 1.27 10.42 -5.70
CA MET A 37 0.94 9.32 -4.79
C MET A 37 0.18 9.78 -3.55
N GLY A 38 -0.28 11.04 -3.52
CA GLY A 38 -0.78 11.70 -2.30
C GLY A 38 -2.01 11.04 -1.68
N VAL A 39 -2.85 10.33 -2.46
CA VAL A 39 -4.01 9.61 -1.91
C VAL A 39 -3.61 8.50 -0.94
N HIS A 40 -2.38 7.98 -0.99
CA HIS A 40 -1.91 6.97 -0.04
C HIS A 40 -1.82 7.49 1.39
N ASP A 41 -1.64 8.80 1.59
CA ASP A 41 -1.66 9.42 2.92
C ASP A 41 -3.03 9.30 3.61
N SER A 42 -4.09 9.02 2.84
CA SER A 42 -5.43 8.80 3.38
C SER A 42 -5.65 7.40 4.00
N LEU A 43 -4.72 6.45 3.78
CA LEU A 43 -4.78 5.13 4.39
C LEU A 43 -4.51 5.25 5.88
N SER A 44 -5.57 5.18 6.68
CA SER A 44 -5.53 5.51 8.10
C SER A 44 -5.54 4.26 9.01
N PRO A 45 -5.03 4.34 10.25
CA PRO A 45 -5.07 3.21 11.18
C PRO A 45 -6.49 2.69 11.46
N GLU A 46 -7.49 3.57 11.43
CA GLU A 46 -8.90 3.20 11.65
C GLU A 46 -9.44 2.35 10.51
N GLN A 47 -8.97 2.57 9.28
CA GLN A 47 -9.34 1.74 8.13
C GLN A 47 -8.73 0.34 8.25
N VAL A 48 -7.49 0.26 8.72
CA VAL A 48 -6.82 -1.01 9.03
C VAL A 48 -7.60 -1.76 10.12
N GLU A 49 -7.99 -1.06 11.19
CA GLU A 49 -8.77 -1.65 12.28
C GLU A 49 -10.11 -2.21 11.81
N ALA A 50 -10.80 -1.50 10.91
CA ALA A 50 -12.07 -1.96 10.34
C ALA A 50 -11.94 -3.30 9.60
N GLN A 51 -10.73 -3.69 9.16
CA GLN A 51 -10.45 -4.95 8.48
C GLN A 51 -9.86 -6.04 9.40
N ARG A 52 -9.86 -5.83 10.73
CA ARG A 52 -9.29 -6.77 11.71
C ARG A 52 -9.73 -8.21 11.49
N SER A 53 -11.03 -8.47 11.30
CA SER A 53 -11.56 -9.84 11.17
C SER A 53 -10.91 -10.59 10.01
N ILE A 54 -10.78 -9.91 8.87
CA ILE A 54 -10.15 -10.48 7.67
C ILE A 54 -8.66 -10.73 7.91
N MET A 55 -7.97 -9.78 8.54
CA MET A 55 -6.55 -9.92 8.85
C MET A 55 -6.26 -11.05 9.84
N SER A 56 -7.12 -11.24 10.84
CA SER A 56 -6.94 -12.28 11.86
C SER A 56 -7.16 -13.71 11.34
N GLU A 57 -7.96 -13.84 10.27
CA GLU A 57 -8.24 -15.12 9.61
C GLU A 57 -7.29 -15.39 8.44
N ALA A 58 -6.54 -14.38 8.00
CA ALA A 58 -5.62 -14.51 6.88
C ALA A 58 -4.42 -15.42 7.24
N PRO A 59 -3.94 -16.26 6.30
CA PRO A 59 -2.73 -17.05 6.52
C PRO A 59 -1.44 -16.21 6.43
N LEU A 60 -1.50 -15.03 5.80
CA LEU A 60 -0.41 -14.09 5.60
C LEU A 60 -1.00 -12.71 5.29
N VAL A 61 -0.45 -11.66 5.86
CA VAL A 61 -0.73 -10.29 5.44
C VAL A 61 0.49 -9.74 4.70
N VAL A 62 0.28 -9.23 3.48
CA VAL A 62 1.31 -8.58 2.66
C VAL A 62 0.96 -7.10 2.52
N ILE A 63 1.93 -6.22 2.80
CA ILE A 63 1.72 -4.77 2.82
C ILE A 63 2.79 -4.07 1.98
N ASP A 64 2.33 -3.16 1.12
CA ASP A 64 3.16 -2.24 0.35
C ASP A 64 3.76 -1.14 1.24
N GLY A 65 5.01 -0.74 0.97
CA GLY A 65 5.67 0.41 1.59
C GLY A 65 5.08 1.77 1.24
N ASN A 66 4.11 1.84 0.32
CA ASN A 66 3.34 3.07 0.08
C ASN A 66 2.36 3.44 1.22
N VAL A 67 2.17 2.58 2.22
CA VAL A 67 1.27 2.85 3.36
C VAL A 67 1.93 3.78 4.39
N PRO A 68 1.21 4.79 4.96
CA PRO A 68 1.75 5.63 6.02
C PRO A 68 2.21 4.84 7.24
N LEU A 69 3.31 5.27 7.87
CA LEU A 69 3.93 4.55 9.00
C LEU A 69 2.95 4.23 10.13
N LYS A 70 2.07 5.17 10.50
CA LYS A 70 1.06 4.95 11.56
C LYS A 70 0.12 3.79 11.24
N SER A 71 -0.25 3.64 9.97
CA SER A 71 -1.14 2.58 9.51
C SER A 71 -0.40 1.25 9.38
N LEU A 72 0.86 1.31 8.94
CA LEU A 72 1.77 0.16 8.93
C LEU A 72 2.00 -0.39 10.35
N ASP A 73 2.24 0.47 11.33
CA ASP A 73 2.35 0.10 12.73
C ASP A 73 1.08 -0.62 13.22
N ARG A 74 -0.09 -0.10 12.84
CA ARG A 74 -1.36 -0.74 13.23
C ARG A 74 -1.51 -2.12 12.63
N VAL A 75 -1.18 -2.27 11.35
CA VAL A 75 -1.17 -3.56 10.67
C VAL A 75 -0.32 -4.57 11.43
N PHE A 76 0.92 -4.21 11.78
CA PHE A 76 1.83 -5.15 12.46
C PHE A 76 1.39 -5.49 13.88
N HIS A 77 0.77 -4.54 14.60
CA HIS A 77 0.15 -4.84 15.89
C HIS A 77 -0.97 -5.87 15.73
N LEU A 78 -1.85 -5.74 14.72
CA LEU A 78 -2.91 -6.72 14.45
C LEU A 78 -2.34 -8.11 14.09
N CYS A 79 -1.33 -8.15 13.23
CA CYS A 79 -0.62 -9.39 12.89
C CYS A 79 -0.05 -10.07 14.13
N ALA A 80 0.60 -9.31 15.02
CA ALA A 80 1.16 -9.84 16.26
C ALA A 80 0.08 -10.34 17.23
N GLU A 81 -1.01 -9.58 17.42
CA GLU A 81 -2.17 -9.95 18.26
C GLU A 81 -2.81 -11.27 17.79
N SER A 82 -2.96 -11.45 16.47
CA SER A 82 -3.60 -12.61 15.86
C SER A 82 -2.64 -13.75 15.50
N LYS A 83 -1.33 -13.61 15.78
CA LYS A 83 -0.27 -14.56 15.40
C LYS A 83 -0.24 -14.87 13.89
N VAL A 84 -0.58 -13.88 13.08
CA VAL A 84 -0.54 -13.97 11.62
C VAL A 84 0.79 -13.37 11.13
N PRO A 85 1.54 -14.03 10.24
CA PRO A 85 2.73 -13.44 9.65
C PRO A 85 2.40 -12.15 8.88
N GLY A 86 3.13 -11.06 9.16
CA GLY A 86 3.10 -9.83 8.39
C GLY A 86 4.37 -9.68 7.55
N LYS A 87 4.24 -9.44 6.24
CA LYS A 87 5.37 -9.21 5.32
C LYS A 87 5.29 -7.82 4.70
N TRP A 88 6.34 -7.04 4.89
CA TRP A 88 6.52 -5.74 4.26
C TRP A 88 7.16 -5.87 2.87
N MET A 89 6.66 -5.11 1.90
CA MET A 89 7.28 -4.90 0.59
C MET A 89 7.89 -3.50 0.53
N PHE A 90 9.10 -3.40 -0.02
CA PHE A 90 9.82 -2.14 -0.14
C PHE A 90 9.03 -1.10 -0.96
N LYS A 91 9.07 0.16 -0.52
CA LYS A 91 8.56 1.28 -1.31
C LYS A 91 9.51 1.51 -2.49
N PHE A 92 9.04 1.31 -3.70
CA PHE A 92 9.87 1.35 -4.92
C PHE A 92 10.29 2.78 -5.31
N ILE A 93 9.46 3.78 -4.98
CA ILE A 93 9.49 5.10 -5.62
C ILE A 93 10.39 6.13 -4.90
N ASP A 94 10.68 5.96 -3.61
CA ASP A 94 11.54 6.95 -2.89
C ASP A 94 13.03 6.85 -3.28
N SER A 95 13.45 5.74 -3.91
CA SER A 95 14.82 5.52 -4.37
C SER A 95 15.12 6.07 -5.77
N VAL A 96 14.11 6.52 -6.53
CA VAL A 96 14.25 6.99 -7.92
C VAL A 96 13.95 8.49 -8.07
N ILE A 97 13.38 9.12 -7.04
CA ILE A 97 13.09 10.57 -7.04
C ILE A 97 14.28 11.32 -6.43
N ASN A 98 15.30 11.58 -7.26
CA ASN A 98 16.19 12.72 -7.10
C ASN A 98 16.02 13.62 -8.34
N VAL A 99 14.91 14.38 -8.37
CA VAL A 99 14.78 15.59 -9.20
C VAL A 99 14.12 16.67 -8.37
#